data_AF-A0A520U1J4-F1
#
_entry.id   AF-A0A520U1J4-F1
#
_cell.length_a   1.000
_cell.length_b   1.000
_cell.length_c   1.000
_cell.angle_alpha   90.00
_cell.angle_beta   90.00
_cell.angle_gamma   90.00
#
_symmetry.space_group_name_H-M   'P 1'
#
loop_
_entity.id
_entity.type
_entity.pdbx_description
1 polymer ?
#
loop_
_entity_poly.entity_id
_entity_poly.type
_entity_poly.pdbx_seq_one_letter_code
_entity_poly.pdbx_strand_id
1 'polypeptide(L)'
;MIEHLINIFNNSRLSRLSSKYLTNDDLHLSQLGPIFKIKKLGFSVNNEDINVVQVGNGDIQILAWSQMHGNESTSTKSLLDFLNALNNNEFKNILNKCTLHFIPILNPDGARLYTRNNYNKVDLNRDAKINSQPESKILNNYFLKIKPDYCFNLHDQRTIYGSDSDTNPSGLSFLSPSYDVNNSINGSRIKSMYIIQHIFSKLSNLIRNRIRLYNDDYNENCFGDHFQKKCSSTILFESGFFENDYKREVTRKYMFLSIAIALELISNNIINDNVNVDKYEHIPKNAVRFYDIILRKVPINNSSLNIGINYREILNDKTISFVPYIESIGDLDNLKGHKEVVFPSHYFKDLNTNTFTLGSKMNESLIKSLNL
;
A
#
# COMPACT_ATOMS: atom_id res chain seq x y z
N MET A 1 16.21 15.50 -11.22
CA MET A 1 14.83 15.29 -10.71
C MET A 1 14.80 14.20 -9.64
N ILE A 2 15.04 12.91 -9.97
CA ILE A 2 14.95 11.82 -8.98
C ILE A 2 15.91 11.98 -7.79
N GLU A 3 17.19 12.29 -8.03
CA GLU A 3 18.16 12.51 -6.94
C GLU A 3 17.75 13.65 -6.01
N HIS A 4 17.18 14.72 -6.59
CA HIS A 4 16.63 15.83 -5.82
C HIS A 4 15.45 15.39 -4.95
N LEU A 5 14.51 14.60 -5.47
CA LEU A 5 13.41 14.03 -4.68
C LEU A 5 13.90 13.10 -3.57
N ILE A 6 14.97 12.33 -3.80
CA ILE A 6 15.60 11.50 -2.75
C ILE A 6 16.17 12.39 -1.64
N ASN A 7 16.84 13.49 -1.98
CA ASN A 7 17.37 14.43 -1.00
C ASN A 7 16.24 15.10 -0.20
N ILE A 8 15.16 15.54 -0.87
CA ILE A 8 13.97 16.08 -0.20
C ILE A 8 13.41 15.04 0.78
N PHE A 9 13.23 13.79 0.34
CA PHE A 9 12.77 12.71 1.23
C PHE A 9 13.68 12.55 2.45
N ASN A 10 14.99 12.47 2.26
CA ASN A 10 15.94 12.31 3.37
C ASN A 10 15.85 13.46 4.39
N ASN A 11 15.64 14.69 3.92
CA ASN A 11 15.52 15.88 4.77
C ASN A 11 14.14 16.04 5.43
N SER A 12 13.09 15.49 4.82
CA SER A 12 11.70 15.60 5.29
C SER A 12 11.20 14.37 6.03
N ARG A 13 11.93 13.25 5.98
CA ARG A 13 11.54 12.00 6.65
C ARG A 13 11.43 12.19 8.15
N LEU A 14 10.24 11.94 8.68
CA LEU A 14 9.96 12.00 10.11
C LEU A 14 10.50 10.74 10.80
N SER A 15 11.60 10.90 11.52
CA SER A 15 12.30 9.80 12.24
C SER A 15 11.45 9.12 13.30
N ARG A 16 10.51 9.87 13.92
CA ARG A 16 9.55 9.37 14.92
C ARG A 16 8.61 8.29 14.37
N LEU A 17 8.37 8.26 13.05
CA LEU A 17 7.47 7.32 12.39
C LEU A 17 8.18 6.02 11.99
N SER A 18 8.89 5.37 12.92
CA SER A 18 9.67 4.15 12.64
C SER A 18 8.89 2.85 12.86
N SER A 19 7.75 2.91 13.56
CA SER A 19 6.86 1.77 13.78
C SER A 19 5.98 1.49 12.55
N LYS A 20 5.48 0.25 12.44
CA LYS A 20 4.34 -0.10 11.59
C LYS A 20 3.00 0.14 12.27
N TYR A 21 2.97 0.17 13.60
CA TYR A 21 1.79 0.57 14.33
C TYR A 21 1.71 2.10 14.32
N LEU A 22 0.68 2.65 13.66
CA LEU A 22 0.47 4.09 13.51
C LEU A 22 -1.02 4.39 13.65
N THR A 23 -1.34 5.24 14.62
CA THR A 23 -2.69 5.67 14.96
C THR A 23 -2.82 7.20 14.88
N ASN A 24 -4.02 7.72 15.17
CA ASN A 24 -4.26 9.16 15.24
C ASN A 24 -3.30 9.89 16.20
N ASP A 25 -2.91 9.22 17.30
CA ASP A 25 -2.00 9.78 18.31
C ASP A 25 -0.62 10.10 17.72
N ASP A 26 -0.23 9.39 16.66
CA ASP A 26 1.06 9.52 15.99
C ASP A 26 1.03 10.54 14.84
N LEU A 27 -0.12 11.13 14.51
CA LEU A 27 -0.20 12.06 13.38
C LEU A 27 0.44 13.42 13.70
N HIS A 28 0.28 13.90 14.93
CA HIS A 28 0.72 15.24 15.37
C HIS A 28 0.26 16.36 14.41
N LEU A 29 -0.97 16.29 13.90
CA LEU A 29 -1.47 17.26 12.91
C LEU A 29 -1.40 18.70 13.42
N SER A 30 -1.60 18.94 14.73
CA SER A 30 -1.49 20.27 15.33
C SER A 30 -0.10 20.91 15.26
N GLN A 31 0.94 20.13 14.92
CA GLN A 31 2.31 20.62 14.74
C GLN A 31 2.62 20.99 13.28
N LEU A 32 1.67 20.76 12.36
CA LEU A 32 1.82 21.19 10.97
C LEU A 32 1.88 22.72 10.88
N GLY A 33 2.66 23.22 9.93
CA GLY A 33 2.86 24.65 9.71
C GLY A 33 1.59 25.40 9.27
N PRO A 34 1.62 26.74 9.25
CA PRO A 34 0.44 27.57 9.01
C PRO A 34 -0.15 27.45 7.59
N ILE A 35 0.56 26.84 6.65
CA ILE A 35 0.07 26.60 5.29
C ILE A 35 -1.00 25.50 5.23
N PHE A 36 -1.11 24.67 6.28
CA PHE A 36 -2.05 23.57 6.34
C PHE A 36 -3.35 23.97 7.05
N LYS A 37 -4.47 23.62 6.44
CA LYS A 37 -5.80 23.74 7.04
C LYS A 37 -6.27 22.35 7.46
N ILE A 38 -6.34 22.13 8.77
CA ILE A 38 -6.78 20.84 9.32
C ILE A 38 -8.26 20.97 9.66
N LYS A 39 -9.04 19.98 9.24
CA LYS A 39 -10.47 19.93 9.54
C LYS A 39 -10.88 18.52 9.95
N LYS A 40 -11.60 18.43 11.07
CA LYS A 40 -12.33 17.22 11.44
C LYS A 40 -13.52 17.02 10.48
N LEU A 41 -13.57 15.86 9.83
CA LEU A 41 -14.67 15.49 8.93
C LEU A 41 -15.80 14.78 9.66
N GLY A 42 -15.48 14.08 10.76
CA GLY A 42 -16.44 13.35 11.58
C GLY A 42 -15.72 12.36 12.48
N PHE A 43 -16.44 11.31 12.87
CA PHE A 43 -15.97 10.26 13.76
C PHE A 43 -16.14 8.88 13.11
N SER A 44 -15.25 7.96 13.45
CA SER A 44 -15.39 6.52 13.17
C SER A 44 -16.51 5.87 14.00
N VAL A 45 -16.75 4.58 13.81
CA VAL A 45 -17.72 3.80 14.60
C VAL A 45 -17.44 3.91 16.10
N ASN A 46 -16.17 3.79 16.51
CA ASN A 46 -15.74 3.85 17.91
C ASN A 46 -15.32 5.26 18.35
N ASN A 47 -15.88 6.28 17.70
CA ASN A 47 -15.77 7.69 18.08
C ASN A 47 -14.34 8.26 18.03
N GLU A 48 -13.50 7.77 17.12
CA GLU A 48 -12.20 8.38 16.83
C GLU A 48 -12.30 9.41 15.71
N ASP A 49 -11.50 10.47 15.80
CA ASP A 49 -11.52 11.57 14.84
C ASP A 49 -11.03 11.12 13.46
N ILE A 50 -11.77 11.48 12.41
CA ILE A 50 -11.30 11.42 11.03
C ILE A 50 -11.05 12.84 10.56
N ASN A 51 -9.79 13.14 10.24
CA ASN A 51 -9.33 14.47 9.86
C ASN A 51 -8.88 14.52 8.41
N VAL A 52 -9.08 15.68 7.78
CA VAL A 52 -8.43 16.04 6.51
C VAL A 52 -7.42 17.16 6.74
N VAL A 53 -6.28 17.04 6.06
CA VAL A 53 -5.26 18.07 5.93
C VAL A 53 -5.38 18.65 4.52
N GLN A 54 -5.72 19.93 4.42
CA GLN A 54 -5.80 20.66 3.16
C GLN A 54 -4.60 21.61 2.99
N VAL A 55 -4.03 21.68 1.80
CA VAL A 55 -2.91 22.59 1.47
C VAL A 55 -2.89 22.93 -0.03
N GLY A 56 -2.35 24.10 -0.37
CA GLY A 56 -2.35 24.62 -1.74
C GLY A 56 -3.59 25.47 -2.04
N ASN A 57 -3.53 26.18 -3.16
CA ASN A 57 -4.56 27.14 -3.58
C ASN A 57 -4.89 27.04 -5.08
N GLY A 58 -4.39 26.01 -5.76
CA GLY A 58 -4.64 25.85 -7.19
C GLY A 58 -5.96 25.14 -7.49
N ASP A 59 -6.42 25.27 -8.73
CA ASP A 59 -7.74 24.81 -9.14
C ASP A 59 -7.85 23.28 -9.23
N ILE A 60 -6.75 22.57 -9.47
CA ILE A 60 -6.76 21.10 -9.59
C ILE A 60 -6.97 20.48 -8.20
N GLN A 61 -8.10 19.83 -7.98
CA GLN A 61 -8.47 19.23 -6.71
C GLN A 61 -7.96 17.78 -6.64
N ILE A 62 -7.16 17.45 -5.63
CA ILE A 62 -6.60 16.10 -5.45
C ILE A 62 -6.97 15.56 -4.07
N LEU A 63 -7.66 14.43 -4.05
CA LEU A 63 -8.00 13.72 -2.82
C LEU A 63 -7.08 12.51 -2.63
N ALA A 64 -6.36 12.43 -1.53
CA ALA A 64 -5.65 11.21 -1.14
C ALA A 64 -6.15 10.70 0.21
N TRP A 65 -6.27 9.39 0.35
CA TRP A 65 -6.59 8.77 1.63
C TRP A 65 -5.72 7.54 1.84
N SER A 66 -5.38 7.28 3.10
CA SER A 66 -4.60 6.12 3.53
C SER A 66 -5.22 5.47 4.76
N GLN A 67 -4.74 4.27 5.10
CA GLN A 67 -5.25 3.45 6.20
C GLN A 67 -6.79 3.31 6.17
N MET A 68 -7.36 3.06 4.98
CA MET A 68 -8.74 2.53 4.88
C MET A 68 -8.80 1.12 5.47
N HIS A 69 -7.73 0.36 5.28
CA HIS A 69 -7.41 -0.78 6.12
C HIS A 69 -6.46 -0.33 7.22
N GLY A 70 -6.83 -0.57 8.48
CA GLY A 70 -6.15 0.01 9.62
C GLY A 70 -4.69 -0.43 9.80
N ASN A 71 -4.35 -1.63 9.37
CA ASN A 71 -3.01 -2.22 9.48
C ASN A 71 -2.05 -1.86 8.31
N GLU A 72 -2.43 -0.94 7.42
CA GLU A 72 -1.68 -0.57 6.22
C GLU A 72 -1.07 0.84 6.35
N SER A 73 -0.07 1.00 7.23
CA SER A 73 0.45 2.31 7.64
C SER A 73 1.53 2.91 6.72
N THR A 74 2.07 2.15 5.76
CA THR A 74 3.27 2.57 5.02
C THR A 74 3.03 3.85 4.23
N SER A 75 1.87 3.90 3.55
CA SER A 75 1.47 5.07 2.78
C SER A 75 1.16 6.29 3.65
N THR A 76 0.56 6.11 4.83
CA THR A 76 0.32 7.20 5.79
C THR A 76 1.64 7.85 6.24
N LYS A 77 2.65 7.03 6.55
CA LYS A 77 4.00 7.52 6.90
C LYS A 77 4.62 8.32 5.76
N SER A 78 4.47 7.83 4.53
CA SER A 78 4.95 8.49 3.33
C SER A 78 4.26 9.84 3.08
N LEU A 79 2.94 9.92 3.28
CA LEU A 79 2.18 11.17 3.22
C LEU A 79 2.61 12.18 4.27
N LEU A 80 2.89 11.73 5.51
CA LEU A 80 3.36 12.61 6.57
C LEU A 80 4.77 13.17 6.27
N ASP A 81 5.65 12.38 5.66
CA ASP A 81 6.93 12.88 5.16
C ASP A 81 6.73 13.91 4.05
N PHE A 82 5.79 13.65 3.12
CA PHE A 82 5.45 14.58 2.04
C PHE A 82 4.90 15.91 2.59
N LEU A 83 3.97 15.85 3.55
CA LEU A 83 3.47 17.02 4.26
C LEU A 83 4.62 17.79 4.94
N ASN A 84 5.58 17.10 5.54
CA ASN A 84 6.75 17.76 6.12
C ASN A 84 7.61 18.45 5.04
N ALA A 85 7.77 17.85 3.86
CA ALA A 85 8.50 18.46 2.75
C ALA A 85 7.81 19.72 2.20
N LEU A 86 6.47 19.77 2.19
CA LEU A 86 5.70 20.93 1.74
C LEU A 86 5.96 22.19 2.59
N ASN A 87 6.32 22.05 3.88
CA ASN A 87 6.69 23.18 4.73
C ASN A 87 7.95 23.92 4.23
N ASN A 88 8.83 23.24 3.49
CA ASN A 88 10.15 23.74 3.11
C ASN A 88 10.16 24.42 1.74
N ASN A 89 9.01 24.76 1.16
CA ASN A 89 8.84 25.35 -0.18
C ASN A 89 9.30 24.50 -1.38
N GLU A 90 9.72 23.24 -1.17
CA GLU A 90 10.24 22.33 -2.22
C GLU A 90 9.22 22.04 -3.35
N PHE A 91 7.92 22.21 -3.08
CA PHE A 91 6.82 21.89 -4.00
C PHE A 91 5.86 23.05 -4.26
N LYS A 92 6.37 24.28 -4.23
CA LYS A 92 5.54 25.49 -4.42
C LYS A 92 4.81 25.51 -5.76
N ASN A 93 5.41 24.99 -6.82
CA ASN A 93 4.78 24.82 -8.14
C ASN A 93 3.53 23.94 -8.05
N ILE A 94 3.59 22.83 -7.32
CA ILE A 94 2.46 21.93 -7.09
C ILE A 94 1.37 22.68 -6.32
N LEU A 95 1.71 23.36 -5.22
CA LEU A 95 0.73 24.07 -4.38
C LEU A 95 0.05 25.27 -5.06
N ASN A 96 0.70 25.85 -6.09
CA ASN A 96 0.12 26.92 -6.91
C ASN A 96 -0.89 26.39 -7.94
N LYS A 97 -0.82 25.10 -8.30
CA LYS A 97 -1.64 24.49 -9.35
C LYS A 97 -2.68 23.51 -8.81
N CYS A 98 -2.39 22.91 -7.66
CA CYS A 98 -3.22 21.93 -7.01
C CYS A 98 -3.68 22.41 -5.63
N THR A 99 -4.88 22.01 -5.24
CA THR A 99 -5.32 21.95 -3.85
C THR A 99 -5.36 20.48 -3.43
N LEU A 100 -4.55 20.15 -2.44
CA LEU A 100 -4.36 18.79 -1.95
C LEU A 100 -5.22 18.57 -0.71
N HIS A 101 -5.95 17.47 -0.68
CA HIS A 101 -6.82 17.05 0.42
C HIS A 101 -6.40 15.66 0.89
N PHE A 102 -5.76 15.57 2.05
CA PHE A 102 -5.24 14.31 2.56
C PHE A 102 -6.00 13.84 3.78
N ILE A 103 -6.54 12.64 3.76
CA ILE A 103 -7.11 11.94 4.91
C ILE A 103 -6.07 10.91 5.38
N PRO A 104 -5.24 11.22 6.41
CA PRO A 104 -4.10 10.37 6.75
C PRO A 104 -4.52 8.99 7.29
N ILE A 105 -5.63 8.93 8.03
CA ILE A 105 -6.19 7.68 8.53
C ILE A 105 -7.71 7.75 8.35
N LEU A 106 -8.23 6.96 7.41
CA LEU A 106 -9.66 6.87 7.18
C LEU A 106 -10.35 5.92 8.18
N ASN A 107 -9.68 4.84 8.56
CA ASN A 107 -10.17 3.83 9.50
C ASN A 107 -9.34 3.87 10.80
N PRO A 108 -9.54 4.89 11.66
CA PRO A 108 -8.77 5.02 12.90
C PRO A 108 -9.06 3.88 13.88
N ASP A 109 -10.27 3.32 13.88
CA ASP A 109 -10.61 2.15 14.72
C ASP A 109 -9.80 0.93 14.33
N GLY A 110 -9.74 0.63 13.02
CA GLY A 110 -8.90 -0.44 12.51
C GLY A 110 -7.42 -0.17 12.77
N ALA A 111 -6.97 1.09 12.70
CA ALA A 111 -5.58 1.45 13.00
C ALA A 111 -5.24 1.17 14.47
N ARG A 112 -6.12 1.55 15.39
CA ARG A 112 -6.01 1.30 16.83
C ARG A 112 -5.96 -0.18 17.17
N LEU A 113 -6.78 -0.99 16.50
CA LEU A 113 -6.84 -2.44 16.70
C LEU A 113 -5.84 -3.22 15.82
N TYR A 114 -5.12 -2.51 14.94
CA TYR A 114 -4.25 -3.09 13.92
C TYR A 114 -4.94 -4.16 13.06
N THR A 115 -6.15 -3.85 12.58
CA THR A 115 -6.97 -4.74 11.74
C THR A 115 -7.21 -4.16 10.36
N ARG A 116 -7.40 -5.05 9.38
CA ARG A 116 -7.85 -4.65 8.04
C ARG A 116 -9.21 -3.95 8.07
N ASN A 117 -10.15 -4.50 8.83
CA ASN A 117 -11.52 -4.04 8.87
C ASN A 117 -11.70 -2.90 9.89
N ASN A 118 -12.82 -2.18 9.81
CA ASN A 118 -13.20 -1.21 10.84
C ASN A 118 -13.69 -1.91 12.13
N TYR A 119 -14.15 -1.13 13.11
CA TYR A 119 -14.66 -1.65 14.39
C TYR A 119 -15.77 -2.70 14.24
N ASN A 120 -16.67 -2.51 13.27
CA ASN A 120 -17.77 -3.43 12.97
C ASN A 120 -17.33 -4.66 12.15
N LYS A 121 -16.02 -4.87 11.97
CA LYS A 121 -15.43 -5.93 11.14
C LYS A 121 -15.83 -5.84 9.66
N VAL A 122 -16.18 -4.65 9.18
CA VAL A 122 -16.46 -4.38 7.76
C VAL A 122 -15.20 -3.96 7.03
N ASP A 123 -14.93 -4.56 5.88
CA ASP A 123 -13.92 -4.07 4.93
C ASP A 123 -14.48 -2.82 4.23
N LEU A 124 -13.96 -1.64 4.58
CA LEU A 124 -14.43 -0.37 4.02
C LEU A 124 -14.24 -0.32 2.50
N ASN A 125 -13.23 -1.00 1.95
CA ASN A 125 -13.01 -1.10 0.51
C ASN A 125 -13.92 -2.16 -0.15
N ARG A 126 -14.98 -2.60 0.53
CA ARG A 126 -16.14 -3.33 -0.01
C ARG A 126 -17.46 -2.63 0.32
N ASP A 127 -17.40 -1.43 0.90
CA ASP A 127 -18.56 -0.67 1.37
C ASP A 127 -18.79 0.63 0.59
N ALA A 128 -18.09 0.88 -0.53
CA ALA A 128 -18.19 2.16 -1.25
C ALA A 128 -19.60 2.45 -1.79
N LYS A 129 -20.27 1.42 -2.32
CA LYS A 129 -21.61 1.52 -2.93
C LYS A 129 -22.73 1.49 -1.90
N ILE A 130 -22.69 0.53 -0.97
CA ILE A 130 -23.67 0.41 0.13
C ILE A 130 -23.52 1.59 1.09
N ASN A 131 -22.28 2.03 1.30
CA ASN A 131 -21.92 3.20 2.09
C ASN A 131 -22.52 3.15 3.51
N SER A 132 -22.43 1.98 4.15
CA SER A 132 -23.09 1.70 5.43
C SER A 132 -22.34 2.31 6.61
N GLN A 133 -21.02 2.29 6.58
CA GLN A 133 -20.17 2.67 7.71
C GLN A 133 -19.97 4.20 7.80
N PRO A 134 -19.79 4.78 9.00
CA PRO A 134 -19.54 6.21 9.16
C PRO A 134 -18.27 6.66 8.42
N GLU A 135 -17.21 5.85 8.41
CA GLU A 135 -15.97 6.14 7.70
C GLU A 135 -16.20 6.21 6.18
N SER A 136 -16.93 5.23 5.62
CA SER A 136 -17.32 5.21 4.20
C SER A 136 -18.14 6.47 3.85
N LYS A 137 -19.12 6.82 4.69
CA LYS A 137 -19.98 8.00 4.49
C LYS A 137 -19.16 9.28 4.51
N ILE A 138 -18.21 9.40 5.43
CA ILE A 138 -17.30 10.55 5.51
C ILE A 138 -16.51 10.71 4.21
N LEU A 139 -15.88 9.63 3.72
CA LEU A 139 -15.10 9.69 2.48
C LEU A 139 -15.98 10.05 1.27
N ASN A 140 -17.13 9.37 1.11
CA ASN A 140 -18.07 9.63 0.02
C ASN A 140 -18.62 11.08 0.05
N ASN A 141 -19.05 11.57 1.21
CA ASN A 141 -19.57 12.93 1.36
C ASN A 141 -18.49 13.97 1.07
N TYR A 142 -17.25 13.72 1.51
CA TYR A 142 -16.15 14.63 1.25
C TYR A 142 -15.76 14.65 -0.22
N PHE A 143 -15.70 13.49 -0.88
CA PHE A 143 -15.54 13.38 -2.33
C PHE A 143 -16.61 14.17 -3.09
N LEU A 144 -17.89 13.98 -2.76
CA LEU A 144 -19.00 14.68 -3.42
C LEU A 144 -18.95 16.20 -3.20
N LYS A 145 -18.43 16.63 -2.04
CA LYS A 145 -18.28 18.04 -1.70
C LYS A 145 -17.19 18.71 -2.53
N ILE A 146 -16.01 18.11 -2.65
CA ILE A 146 -14.86 18.75 -3.32
C ILE A 146 -14.77 18.43 -4.81
N LYS A 147 -15.41 17.33 -5.26
CA LYS A 147 -15.41 16.84 -6.64
C LYS A 147 -13.98 16.77 -7.23
N PRO A 148 -13.11 15.93 -6.67
CA PRO A 148 -11.69 15.95 -7.01
C PRO A 148 -11.43 15.54 -8.46
N ASP A 149 -10.51 16.21 -9.14
CA ASP A 149 -10.02 15.83 -10.47
C ASP A 149 -9.25 14.50 -10.43
N TYR A 150 -8.48 14.31 -9.35
CA TYR A 150 -7.65 13.13 -9.13
C TYR A 150 -7.86 12.55 -7.73
N CYS A 151 -7.81 11.22 -7.63
CA CYS A 151 -7.89 10.49 -6.38
C CYS A 151 -6.69 9.55 -6.22
N PHE A 152 -6.00 9.60 -5.08
CA PHE A 152 -4.95 8.65 -4.73
C PHE A 152 -5.45 7.74 -3.61
N ASN A 153 -5.73 6.50 -3.96
CA ASN A 153 -6.10 5.44 -3.03
C ASN A 153 -4.84 4.73 -2.54
N LEU A 154 -4.46 4.90 -1.27
CA LEU A 154 -3.16 4.46 -0.78
C LEU A 154 -3.28 3.27 0.19
N HIS A 155 -2.61 2.18 -0.16
CA HIS A 155 -2.69 0.87 0.50
C HIS A 155 -1.30 0.26 0.71
N ASP A 156 -1.29 -0.87 1.44
CA ASP A 156 -0.16 -1.79 1.50
C ASP A 156 -0.56 -3.14 0.90
N GLN A 157 0.39 -3.80 0.25
CA GLN A 157 0.21 -5.17 -0.23
C GLN A 157 1.09 -6.16 0.53
N ARG A 158 0.68 -7.42 0.53
CA ARG A 158 1.40 -8.52 1.18
C ARG A 158 2.79 -8.74 0.54
N THR A 159 3.69 -9.37 1.29
CA THR A 159 5.05 -9.71 0.84
C THR A 159 5.09 -10.81 -0.22
N ILE A 160 3.96 -11.46 -0.50
CA ILE A 160 3.85 -12.61 -1.40
C ILE A 160 3.88 -12.25 -2.89
N TYR A 161 3.82 -10.96 -3.22
CA TYR A 161 3.59 -10.48 -4.57
C TYR A 161 4.88 -10.25 -5.36
N GLY A 162 4.84 -10.56 -6.66
CA GLY A 162 5.86 -10.34 -7.68
C GLY A 162 5.22 -10.35 -9.06
N SER A 163 5.90 -10.89 -10.07
CA SER A 163 5.30 -11.40 -11.31
C SER A 163 5.76 -12.84 -11.56
N ASP A 164 5.16 -13.50 -12.55
CA ASP A 164 5.36 -14.92 -12.81
C ASP A 164 6.83 -15.31 -13.09
N SER A 165 7.63 -14.40 -13.63
CA SER A 165 9.05 -14.67 -13.97
C SER A 165 10.05 -14.04 -13.00
N ASP A 166 9.59 -13.34 -11.96
CA ASP A 166 10.48 -12.52 -11.16
C ASP A 166 11.38 -13.26 -10.18
N THR A 167 12.52 -12.64 -9.93
CA THR A 167 13.40 -12.90 -8.77
C THR A 167 13.17 -11.92 -7.63
N ASN A 168 12.50 -10.80 -7.89
CA ASN A 168 12.30 -9.71 -6.94
C ASN A 168 10.82 -9.57 -6.58
N PRO A 169 10.46 -9.37 -5.30
CA PRO A 169 9.10 -8.98 -4.92
C PRO A 169 8.68 -7.66 -5.53
N SER A 170 7.36 -7.49 -5.68
CA SER A 170 6.72 -6.22 -6.00
C SER A 170 7.03 -5.22 -4.90
N GLY A 171 7.80 -4.18 -5.21
CA GLY A 171 8.17 -3.10 -4.30
C GLY A 171 7.12 -1.98 -4.32
N LEU A 172 6.52 -1.74 -5.48
CA LEU A 172 5.36 -0.87 -5.67
C LEU A 172 4.39 -1.56 -6.61
N SER A 173 3.10 -1.39 -6.38
CA SER A 173 2.09 -1.76 -7.39
C SER A 173 1.08 -0.65 -7.57
N PHE A 174 0.56 -0.56 -8.79
CA PHE A 174 -0.37 0.48 -9.18
C PHE A 174 -1.55 -0.12 -9.91
N LEU A 175 -2.66 0.60 -9.89
CA LEU A 175 -3.82 0.26 -10.72
C LEU A 175 -4.53 1.55 -11.11
N SER A 176 -4.86 1.65 -12.40
CA SER A 176 -5.92 2.54 -12.89
C SER A 176 -7.24 1.78 -12.74
N PRO A 177 -8.04 2.08 -11.70
CA PRO A 177 -9.24 1.30 -11.39
C PRO A 177 -10.22 1.27 -12.56
N SER A 178 -11.13 0.31 -12.53
CA SER A 178 -12.02 0.07 -13.67
C SER A 178 -13.19 1.04 -13.62
N TYR A 179 -13.47 1.67 -14.77
CA TYR A 179 -14.58 2.61 -14.90
C TYR A 179 -15.93 1.89 -14.97
N ASP A 180 -15.98 0.74 -15.66
CA ASP A 180 -17.16 -0.06 -15.86
C ASP A 180 -16.82 -1.56 -15.91
N VAL A 181 -17.86 -2.40 -15.99
CA VAL A 181 -17.74 -3.86 -16.04
C VAL A 181 -17.03 -4.38 -17.29
N ASN A 182 -17.03 -3.60 -18.38
CA ASN A 182 -16.35 -3.95 -19.63
C ASN A 182 -14.88 -3.55 -19.61
N ASN A 183 -14.41 -2.99 -18.50
CA ASN A 183 -13.07 -2.47 -18.35
C ASN A 183 -12.73 -1.43 -19.43
N SER A 184 -13.71 -0.58 -19.78
CA SER A 184 -13.52 0.45 -20.82
C SER A 184 -12.51 1.51 -20.39
N ILE A 185 -11.84 2.14 -21.35
CA ILE A 185 -10.93 3.27 -21.11
C ILE A 185 -11.66 4.57 -21.46
N ASN A 186 -12.11 5.31 -20.45
CA ASN A 186 -12.66 6.65 -20.61
C ASN A 186 -11.59 7.73 -20.32
N GLY A 187 -11.96 9.02 -20.47
CA GLY A 187 -11.05 10.15 -20.22
C GLY A 187 -10.44 10.18 -18.81
N SER A 188 -11.16 9.75 -17.77
CA SER A 188 -10.59 9.69 -16.42
C SER A 188 -9.62 8.52 -16.23
N ARG A 189 -9.85 7.39 -16.92
CA ARG A 189 -9.05 6.18 -16.75
C ARG A 189 -7.74 6.28 -17.52
N ILE A 190 -7.76 6.85 -18.73
CA ILE A 190 -6.55 7.08 -19.52
C ILE A 190 -5.57 8.03 -18.82
N LYS A 191 -6.08 9.06 -18.11
CA LYS A 191 -5.26 9.96 -17.28
C LYS A 191 -4.55 9.21 -16.16
N SER A 192 -5.26 8.33 -15.49
CA SER A 192 -4.74 7.50 -14.39
C SER A 192 -3.68 6.51 -14.92
N MET A 193 -3.94 5.85 -16.06
CA MET A 193 -2.95 5.00 -16.74
C MET A 193 -1.69 5.78 -17.13
N TYR A 194 -1.85 7.01 -17.65
CA TYR A 194 -0.74 7.86 -18.04
C TYR A 194 0.15 8.25 -16.85
N ILE A 195 -0.45 8.58 -15.71
CA ILE A 195 0.29 8.86 -14.47
C ILE A 195 1.09 7.63 -14.03
N ILE A 196 0.48 6.44 -14.03
CA ILE A 196 1.15 5.19 -13.66
C ILE A 196 2.31 4.87 -14.59
N GLN A 197 2.10 4.98 -15.91
CA GLN A 197 3.16 4.86 -16.91
C GLN A 197 4.31 5.84 -16.65
N HIS A 198 4.00 7.08 -16.30
CA HIS A 198 5.00 8.08 -16.00
C HIS A 198 5.83 7.70 -14.76
N ILE A 199 5.17 7.32 -13.66
CA ILE A 199 5.84 6.81 -12.45
C ILE A 199 6.74 5.62 -12.80
N PHE A 200 6.22 4.65 -13.56
CA PHE A 200 6.98 3.49 -14.02
C PHE A 200 8.24 3.89 -14.79
N SER A 201 8.11 4.80 -15.76
CA SER A 201 9.23 5.27 -16.57
C SER A 201 10.35 5.95 -15.76
N LYS A 202 10.00 6.58 -14.63
CA LYS A 202 10.95 7.26 -13.75
C LYS A 202 11.59 6.29 -12.77
N LEU A 203 10.83 5.36 -12.20
CA LEU A 203 11.29 4.56 -11.07
C LEU A 203 11.75 3.15 -11.41
N SER A 204 11.35 2.55 -12.55
CA SER A 204 11.60 1.12 -12.81
C SER A 204 13.09 0.76 -12.74
N ASN A 205 13.97 1.57 -13.34
CA ASN A 205 15.42 1.34 -13.29
C ASN A 205 15.99 1.54 -11.88
N LEU A 206 15.49 2.54 -11.15
CA LEU A 206 15.96 2.86 -9.80
C LEU A 206 15.64 1.73 -8.81
N ILE A 207 14.49 1.09 -8.96
CA ILE A 207 14.04 0.01 -8.07
C ILE A 207 14.19 -1.38 -8.69
N ARG A 208 15.05 -1.53 -9.69
CA ARG A 208 15.39 -2.83 -10.32
C ARG A 208 14.15 -3.62 -10.76
N ASN A 209 13.26 -2.95 -11.49
CA ASN A 209 12.03 -3.51 -12.06
C ASN A 209 11.08 -4.09 -11.01
N ARG A 210 10.83 -3.41 -9.89
CA ARG A 210 9.90 -3.85 -8.83
C ARG A 210 8.51 -3.21 -8.88
N ILE A 211 8.11 -2.66 -10.03
CA ILE A 211 6.82 -2.00 -10.22
C ILE A 211 5.87 -2.94 -10.97
N ARG A 212 4.68 -3.18 -10.42
CA ARG A 212 3.67 -4.03 -11.04
C ARG A 212 2.31 -3.34 -11.21
N LEU A 213 1.48 -3.89 -12.10
CA LEU A 213 0.06 -3.57 -12.16
C LEU A 213 -0.75 -4.55 -11.31
N TYR A 214 -1.62 -4.02 -10.44
CA TYR A 214 -2.63 -4.81 -9.77
C TYR A 214 -3.74 -5.22 -10.75
N ASN A 215 -4.49 -6.26 -10.43
CA ASN A 215 -5.62 -6.70 -11.26
C ASN A 215 -6.72 -5.62 -11.31
N ASP A 216 -7.30 -5.41 -12.48
CA ASP A 216 -8.32 -4.43 -12.79
C ASP A 216 -9.74 -5.04 -12.93
N ASP A 217 -9.99 -6.19 -12.31
CA ASP A 217 -11.34 -6.74 -12.19
C ASP A 217 -12.31 -5.71 -11.56
N TYR A 218 -13.37 -5.37 -12.30
CA TYR A 218 -14.33 -4.36 -11.88
C TYR A 218 -15.11 -4.80 -10.63
N ASN A 219 -15.10 -3.95 -9.61
CA ASN A 219 -15.87 -4.05 -8.39
C ASN A 219 -16.26 -2.67 -7.85
N GLU A 220 -17.47 -2.21 -8.19
CA GLU A 220 -18.03 -0.93 -7.73
C GLU A 220 -18.14 -0.80 -6.19
N ASN A 221 -18.00 -1.89 -5.44
CA ASN A 221 -17.99 -1.84 -3.99
C ASN A 221 -16.64 -1.36 -3.43
N CYS A 222 -15.58 -1.35 -4.24
CA CYS A 222 -14.29 -0.75 -3.92
C CYS A 222 -14.32 0.76 -4.21
N PHE A 223 -13.66 1.55 -3.36
CA PHE A 223 -13.64 3.01 -3.52
C PHE A 223 -12.91 3.47 -4.79
N GLY A 224 -11.91 2.71 -5.25
CA GLY A 224 -11.19 2.96 -6.50
C GLY A 224 -12.13 3.05 -7.70
N ASP A 225 -12.80 1.94 -8.02
CA ASP A 225 -13.77 1.87 -9.13
C ASP A 225 -14.96 2.80 -8.90
N HIS A 226 -15.44 2.92 -7.65
CA HIS A 226 -16.56 3.79 -7.31
C HIS A 226 -16.30 5.26 -7.65
N PHE A 227 -15.08 5.76 -7.41
CA PHE A 227 -14.69 7.13 -7.75
C PHE A 227 -14.26 7.28 -9.21
N GLN A 228 -13.63 6.24 -9.78
CA GLN A 228 -13.33 6.20 -11.21
C GLN A 228 -14.61 6.31 -12.05
N LYS A 229 -15.66 5.57 -11.68
CA LYS A 229 -16.99 5.64 -12.30
C LYS A 229 -17.64 7.01 -12.22
N LYS A 230 -17.31 7.81 -11.20
CA LYS A 230 -17.75 9.21 -11.05
C LYS A 230 -16.85 10.21 -11.79
N CYS A 231 -16.04 9.73 -12.72
CA CYS A 231 -15.14 10.51 -13.57
C CYS A 231 -14.02 11.25 -12.83
N SER A 232 -13.65 10.82 -11.62
CA SER A 232 -12.41 11.26 -10.97
C SER A 232 -11.27 10.33 -11.36
N SER A 233 -10.15 10.88 -11.81
CA SER A 233 -8.99 10.09 -12.26
C SER A 233 -8.33 9.45 -11.04
N THR A 234 -8.68 8.20 -10.76
CA THR A 234 -8.32 7.50 -9.53
C THR A 234 -7.13 6.58 -9.77
N ILE A 235 -6.18 6.56 -8.84
CA ILE A 235 -4.99 5.71 -8.92
C ILE A 235 -4.86 4.99 -7.59
N LEU A 236 -4.76 3.66 -7.65
CA LEU A 236 -4.36 2.84 -6.52
C LEU A 236 -2.83 2.82 -6.42
N PHE A 237 -2.32 3.03 -5.22
CA PHE A 237 -0.92 2.85 -4.85
C PHE A 237 -0.83 1.75 -3.79
N GLU A 238 -0.06 0.71 -4.07
CA GLU A 238 0.16 -0.42 -3.17
C GLU A 238 1.62 -0.46 -2.71
N SER A 239 1.82 -0.28 -1.41
CA SER A 239 3.14 -0.38 -0.78
C SER A 239 3.60 -1.84 -0.73
N GLY A 240 4.52 -2.19 -1.62
CA GLY A 240 5.12 -3.51 -1.75
C GLY A 240 6.33 -3.75 -0.86
N PHE A 241 7.09 -4.81 -1.15
CA PHE A 241 8.18 -5.35 -0.32
C PHE A 241 9.55 -5.20 -0.98
N PHE A 242 10.56 -4.99 -0.14
CA PHE A 242 11.98 -5.11 -0.48
C PHE A 242 12.62 -6.10 0.48
N GLU A 243 13.69 -6.77 0.06
CA GLU A 243 14.33 -7.83 0.84
C GLU A 243 14.66 -7.37 2.26
N ASN A 244 14.21 -8.16 3.24
CA ASN A 244 14.40 -7.90 4.68
C ASN A 244 13.77 -6.59 5.22
N ASP A 245 13.01 -5.85 4.41
CA ASP A 245 12.37 -4.59 4.81
C ASP A 245 10.93 -4.80 5.30
N TYR A 246 10.75 -5.63 6.33
CA TYR A 246 9.44 -5.90 6.92
C TYR A 246 8.81 -4.65 7.57
N LYS A 247 9.62 -3.66 7.93
CA LYS A 247 9.16 -2.34 8.42
C LYS A 247 8.73 -1.39 7.29
N ARG A 248 8.97 -1.76 6.02
CA ARG A 248 8.59 -1.02 4.81
C ARG A 248 9.23 0.37 4.71
N GLU A 249 10.45 0.57 5.23
CA GLU A 249 11.13 1.87 5.17
C GLU A 249 11.65 2.21 3.77
N VAL A 250 12.09 1.20 3.01
CA VAL A 250 12.49 1.36 1.61
C VAL A 250 11.26 1.66 0.76
N THR A 251 10.16 0.93 0.98
CA THR A 251 8.89 1.17 0.30
C THR A 251 8.32 2.56 0.61
N ARG A 252 8.35 2.99 1.88
CA ARG A 252 7.94 4.34 2.31
C ARG A 252 8.62 5.45 1.50
N LYS A 253 9.92 5.33 1.25
CA LYS A 253 10.69 6.25 0.39
C LYS A 253 10.14 6.26 -1.03
N TYR A 254 9.95 5.08 -1.64
CA TYR A 254 9.51 5.02 -3.02
C TYR A 254 8.05 5.42 -3.21
N MET A 255 7.20 5.20 -2.21
CA MET A 255 5.84 5.78 -2.16
C MET A 255 5.88 7.31 -2.16
N PHE A 256 6.81 7.93 -1.42
CA PHE A 256 6.97 9.38 -1.38
C PHE A 256 7.34 9.89 -2.76
N LEU A 257 8.33 9.24 -3.38
CA LEU A 257 8.77 9.57 -4.73
C LEU A 257 7.63 9.42 -5.74
N SER A 258 6.85 8.34 -5.66
CA SER A 258 5.72 8.10 -6.56
C SER A 258 4.64 9.18 -6.43
N ILE A 259 4.29 9.59 -5.20
CA ILE A 259 3.34 10.67 -4.95
C ILE A 259 3.88 11.99 -5.51
N ALA A 260 5.14 12.34 -5.22
CA ALA A 260 5.76 13.57 -5.73
C ALA A 260 5.79 13.60 -7.27
N ILE A 261 6.22 12.51 -7.91
CA ILE A 261 6.27 12.38 -9.38
C ILE A 261 4.88 12.52 -10.00
N ALA A 262 3.85 11.90 -9.40
CA ALA A 262 2.48 12.01 -9.88
C ALA A 262 1.99 13.47 -9.80
N LEU A 263 2.21 14.13 -8.66
CA LEU A 263 1.78 15.51 -8.44
C LEU A 263 2.54 16.50 -9.32
N GLU A 264 3.84 16.31 -9.55
CA GLU A 264 4.61 17.10 -10.50
C GLU A 264 4.02 17.01 -11.91
N LEU A 265 3.73 15.80 -12.40
CA LEU A 265 3.11 15.58 -13.70
C LEU A 265 1.75 16.27 -13.82
N ILE A 266 0.89 16.12 -12.81
CA ILE A 266 -0.43 16.74 -12.76
C ILE A 266 -0.30 18.28 -12.76
N SER A 267 0.58 18.83 -11.93
CA SER A 267 0.77 20.29 -11.79
C SER A 267 1.28 20.96 -13.06
N ASN A 268 2.04 20.24 -13.89
CA ASN A 268 2.53 20.73 -15.17
C ASN A 268 1.45 20.78 -16.25
N ASN A 269 0.23 20.29 -15.96
CA ASN A 269 -0.95 20.32 -16.84
C ASN A 269 -0.70 19.70 -18.23
N ILE A 270 0.12 18.65 -18.28
CA ILE A 270 0.48 17.94 -19.52
C ILE A 270 -0.59 16.87 -19.85
N ILE A 271 -1.44 16.52 -18.88
CA ILE A 271 -2.39 15.41 -19.00
C ILE A 271 -3.69 15.91 -19.66
N ASN A 272 -4.00 15.35 -20.83
CA ASN A 272 -5.27 15.56 -21.54
C ASN A 272 -5.86 14.21 -21.97
N ASP A 273 -7.03 14.21 -22.59
CA ASP A 273 -7.73 12.98 -22.98
C ASP A 273 -7.06 12.21 -24.15
N ASN A 274 -6.07 12.82 -24.82
CA ASN A 274 -5.33 12.25 -25.96
C ASN A 274 -3.92 11.74 -25.58
N VAL A 275 -3.63 11.58 -24.29
CA VAL A 275 -2.32 11.07 -23.85
C VAL A 275 -2.10 9.63 -24.31
N ASN A 276 -0.88 9.32 -24.75
CA ASN A 276 -0.49 7.97 -25.16
C ASN A 276 -0.12 7.13 -23.92
N VAL A 277 -0.73 5.94 -23.81
CA VAL A 277 -0.55 5.00 -22.70
C VAL A 277 0.01 3.64 -23.13
N ASP A 278 0.68 3.57 -24.29
CA ASP A 278 1.15 2.30 -24.86
C ASP A 278 2.16 1.57 -23.96
N LYS A 279 2.88 2.30 -23.10
CA LYS A 279 3.83 1.69 -22.14
C LYS A 279 3.16 1.21 -20.86
N TYR A 280 1.88 1.55 -20.62
CA TYR A 280 1.14 1.04 -19.47
C TYR A 280 1.00 -0.47 -19.52
N GLU A 281 0.67 -1.03 -20.68
CA GLU A 281 0.53 -2.49 -20.87
C GLU A 281 1.85 -3.25 -20.74
N HIS A 282 2.98 -2.55 -20.87
CA HIS A 282 4.32 -3.14 -20.68
C HIS A 282 4.72 -3.25 -19.21
N ILE A 283 3.94 -2.69 -18.27
CA ILE A 283 4.20 -2.83 -16.84
C ILE A 283 3.80 -4.26 -16.44
N PRO A 284 4.71 -5.06 -15.82
CA PRO A 284 4.39 -6.45 -15.51
C PRO A 284 3.23 -6.56 -14.51
N LYS A 285 2.39 -7.58 -14.68
CA LYS A 285 1.25 -7.82 -13.78
C LYS A 285 1.69 -8.41 -12.44
N ASN A 286 0.95 -8.06 -11.40
CA ASN A 286 1.19 -8.54 -10.05
C ASN A 286 0.65 -9.97 -9.89
N ALA A 287 1.43 -10.88 -9.34
CA ALA A 287 1.06 -12.28 -9.12
C ALA A 287 1.60 -12.79 -7.78
N VAL A 288 0.95 -13.81 -7.21
CA VAL A 288 1.46 -14.49 -6.03
C VAL A 288 2.67 -15.33 -6.43
N ARG A 289 3.85 -14.96 -5.94
CA ARG A 289 5.13 -15.58 -6.31
C ARG A 289 6.01 -15.93 -5.12
N PHE A 290 5.78 -15.30 -3.98
CA PHE A 290 6.66 -15.39 -2.82
C PHE A 290 5.96 -15.95 -1.58
N TYR A 291 6.76 -16.58 -0.73
CA TYR A 291 6.50 -16.76 0.70
C TYR A 291 7.57 -16.01 1.50
N ASP A 292 7.31 -15.69 2.76
CA ASP A 292 8.33 -15.11 3.63
C ASP A 292 9.47 -16.10 3.89
N ILE A 293 9.14 -17.37 4.13
CA ILE A 293 10.09 -18.47 4.24
C ILE A 293 9.61 -19.66 3.41
N ILE A 294 10.53 -20.32 2.71
CA ILE A 294 10.30 -21.68 2.21
C ILE A 294 11.30 -22.64 2.86
N LEU A 295 10.78 -23.67 3.54
CA LEU A 295 11.58 -24.83 3.91
C LEU A 295 11.57 -25.83 2.75
N ARG A 296 12.73 -26.08 2.16
CA ARG A 296 12.90 -26.99 1.02
C ARG A 296 13.20 -28.40 1.51
N LYS A 297 12.63 -29.40 0.85
CA LYS A 297 12.95 -30.83 1.06
C LYS A 297 12.74 -31.33 2.50
N VAL A 298 11.63 -30.94 3.11
CA VAL A 298 11.20 -31.45 4.42
C VAL A 298 10.69 -32.89 4.25
N PRO A 299 11.25 -33.88 4.96
CA PRO A 299 10.75 -35.25 4.87
C PRO A 299 9.46 -35.40 5.68
N ILE A 300 8.40 -35.85 5.01
CA ILE A 300 7.11 -36.12 5.61
C ILE A 300 6.59 -37.42 4.99
N ASN A 301 6.30 -38.44 5.81
CA ASN A 301 5.71 -39.72 5.38
C ASN A 301 6.38 -40.33 4.14
N ASN A 302 7.70 -40.54 4.19
CA ASN A 302 8.53 -41.08 3.09
C ASN A 302 8.57 -40.22 1.80
N SER A 303 8.03 -39.01 1.82
CA SER A 303 8.12 -38.02 0.74
C SER A 303 8.98 -36.83 1.16
N SER A 304 9.50 -36.08 0.18
CA SER A 304 10.21 -34.82 0.39
C SER A 304 9.37 -33.67 -0.14
N LEU A 305 8.79 -32.85 0.75
CA LEU A 305 7.88 -31.76 0.41
C LEU A 305 8.49 -30.40 0.76
N ASN A 306 7.97 -29.33 0.16
CA ASN A 306 8.31 -27.97 0.55
C ASN A 306 7.22 -27.39 1.48
N ILE A 307 7.62 -26.53 2.42
CA ILE A 307 6.72 -25.85 3.35
C ILE A 307 6.84 -24.34 3.13
N GLY A 308 5.73 -23.74 2.68
CA GLY A 308 5.60 -22.29 2.51
C GLY A 308 5.08 -21.66 3.79
N ILE A 309 5.78 -20.62 4.27
CA ILE A 309 5.51 -19.96 5.54
C ILE A 309 5.38 -18.47 5.29
N ASN A 310 4.31 -17.88 5.81
CA ASN A 310 4.11 -16.44 5.80
C ASN A 310 3.97 -15.90 7.23
N TYR A 311 4.48 -14.70 7.45
CA TYR A 311 4.29 -14.00 8.70
C TYR A 311 2.87 -13.44 8.78
N ARG A 312 2.24 -13.66 9.94
CA ARG A 312 1.10 -12.89 10.40
C ARG A 312 1.59 -11.79 11.31
N GLU A 313 1.15 -10.57 11.05
CA GLU A 313 1.46 -9.42 11.87
C GLU A 313 0.53 -9.40 13.09
N ILE A 314 1.10 -9.36 14.29
CA ILE A 314 0.37 -9.33 15.56
C ILE A 314 0.79 -8.09 16.35
N LEU A 315 -0.18 -7.28 16.75
CA LEU A 315 0.05 -6.16 17.66
C LEU A 315 0.28 -6.70 19.08
N ASN A 316 1.46 -6.40 19.63
CA ASN A 316 1.81 -6.60 21.03
C ASN A 316 2.15 -5.23 21.63
N ASP A 317 1.26 -4.71 22.46
CA ASP A 317 1.25 -3.34 22.98
C ASP A 317 1.24 -2.28 21.87
N LYS A 318 2.42 -1.77 21.50
CA LYS A 318 2.63 -0.78 20.43
C LYS A 318 3.62 -1.25 19.36
N THR A 319 3.95 -2.53 19.38
CA THR A 319 4.93 -3.15 18.49
C THR A 319 4.28 -4.24 17.66
N ILE A 320 4.69 -4.34 16.39
CA ILE A 320 4.20 -5.38 15.49
C ILE A 320 5.20 -6.52 15.48
N SER A 321 4.75 -7.70 15.90
CA SER A 321 5.51 -8.95 15.80
C SER A 321 5.11 -9.71 14.54
N PHE A 322 6.10 -10.31 13.87
CA PHE A 322 5.90 -11.13 12.68
C PHE A 322 5.94 -12.60 13.10
N VAL A 323 4.78 -13.23 13.19
CA VAL A 323 4.66 -14.61 13.68
C VAL A 323 4.53 -15.55 12.49
N PRO A 324 5.42 -16.54 12.31
CA PRO A 324 5.39 -17.43 11.14
C PRO A 324 4.25 -18.44 11.24
N TYR A 325 3.45 -18.52 10.18
CA TYR A 325 2.37 -19.48 9.99
C TYR A 325 2.59 -20.31 8.74
N ILE A 326 2.26 -21.59 8.83
CA ILE A 326 2.33 -22.51 7.70
C ILE A 326 1.19 -22.19 6.74
N GLU A 327 1.53 -21.75 5.54
CA GLU A 327 0.57 -21.31 4.53
C GLU A 327 0.42 -22.33 3.40
N SER A 328 1.44 -23.15 3.16
CA SER A 328 1.36 -24.20 2.15
C SER A 328 2.30 -25.38 2.44
N ILE A 329 1.90 -26.56 1.98
CA ILE A 329 2.66 -27.82 2.08
C ILE A 329 2.51 -28.53 0.74
N GLY A 330 3.63 -28.85 0.09
CA GLY A 330 3.60 -29.60 -1.17
C GLY A 330 4.64 -29.12 -2.19
N ASP A 331 4.24 -29.11 -3.46
CA ASP A 331 5.06 -28.58 -4.55
C ASP A 331 5.04 -27.05 -4.52
N LEU A 332 6.23 -26.48 -4.32
CA LEU A 332 6.48 -25.05 -4.32
C LEU A 332 7.70 -24.71 -5.18
N ASP A 333 8.11 -25.60 -6.10
CA ASP A 333 9.37 -25.46 -6.85
C ASP A 333 9.36 -24.25 -7.78
N ASN A 334 8.18 -23.87 -8.25
CA ASN A 334 7.97 -22.66 -9.04
C ASN A 334 7.78 -21.39 -8.18
N LEU A 335 7.78 -21.47 -6.85
CA LEU A 335 7.60 -20.32 -5.95
C LEU A 335 8.92 -20.00 -5.24
N LYS A 336 9.05 -18.79 -4.68
CA LYS A 336 10.28 -18.32 -4.03
C LYS A 336 10.06 -17.96 -2.57
N GLY A 337 11.04 -18.23 -1.72
CA GLY A 337 11.07 -17.69 -0.36
C GLY A 337 11.90 -16.41 -0.33
N HIS A 338 11.48 -15.38 0.42
CA HIS A 338 12.39 -14.28 0.80
C HIS A 338 13.58 -14.82 1.58
N LYS A 339 13.35 -15.89 2.35
CA LYS A 339 14.35 -16.76 2.94
C LYS A 339 14.07 -18.22 2.54
N GLU A 340 15.07 -18.91 2.03
CA GLU A 340 14.96 -20.35 1.73
C GLU A 340 15.94 -21.15 2.58
N VAL A 341 15.44 -22.22 3.19
CA VAL A 341 16.26 -23.11 4.03
C VAL A 341 16.04 -24.54 3.55
N VAL A 342 17.11 -25.22 3.15
CA VAL A 342 17.06 -26.67 2.92
C VAL A 342 16.99 -27.35 4.27
N PHE A 343 15.95 -28.17 4.48
CA PHE A 343 15.69 -28.77 5.78
C PHE A 343 16.85 -29.70 6.19
N PRO A 344 17.51 -29.46 7.34
CA PRO A 344 18.70 -30.22 7.70
C PRO A 344 18.38 -31.67 8.09
N SER A 345 19.23 -32.59 7.66
CA SER A 345 19.01 -34.03 7.88
C SER A 345 19.14 -34.52 9.31
N HIS A 346 19.72 -33.74 10.21
CA HIS A 346 19.83 -34.11 11.61
C HIS A 346 18.55 -33.85 12.41
N TYR A 347 17.65 -32.98 11.93
CA TYR A 347 16.35 -32.73 12.57
C TYR A 347 15.30 -33.81 12.29
N PHE A 348 15.65 -34.85 11.52
CA PHE A 348 14.73 -35.91 11.11
C PHE A 348 14.19 -36.76 12.28
N LYS A 349 14.94 -36.88 13.38
CA LYS A 349 14.51 -37.69 14.54
C LYS A 349 13.44 -37.01 15.40
N ASP A 350 13.27 -35.70 15.25
CA ASP A 350 12.38 -34.89 16.09
C ASP A 350 11.07 -34.48 15.37
N LEU A 351 10.89 -34.90 14.11
CA LEU A 351 9.69 -34.58 13.32
C LEU A 351 8.60 -35.64 13.52
N ASN A 352 7.51 -35.26 14.20
CA ASN A 352 6.26 -36.03 14.20
C ASN A 352 5.39 -35.62 13.00
N THR A 353 4.43 -36.48 12.60
CA THR A 353 3.53 -36.25 11.46
C THR A 353 2.73 -34.94 11.54
N ASN A 354 2.50 -34.41 12.74
CA ASN A 354 1.75 -33.18 12.98
C ASN A 354 2.64 -31.91 13.10
N THR A 355 3.94 -32.01 12.83
CA THR A 355 4.88 -30.87 13.00
C THR A 355 4.50 -29.70 12.09
N PHE A 356 4.01 -30.00 10.89
CA PHE A 356 3.55 -28.99 9.94
C PHE A 356 2.04 -29.15 9.70
N THR A 357 1.25 -28.23 10.26
CA THR A 357 -0.20 -28.18 10.06
C THR A 357 -0.56 -26.90 9.32
N LEU A 358 -1.31 -27.03 8.23
CA LEU A 358 -1.74 -25.88 7.44
C LEU A 358 -2.54 -24.89 8.32
N GLY A 359 -2.18 -23.61 8.25
CA GLY A 359 -2.80 -22.53 9.02
C GLY A 359 -2.36 -22.44 10.48
N SER A 360 -1.45 -23.31 10.96
CA SER A 360 -0.94 -23.26 12.33
C SER A 360 0.30 -22.37 12.46
N LYS A 361 0.51 -21.82 13.67
CA LYS A 361 1.76 -21.15 14.05
C LYS A 361 2.90 -22.18 14.00
N MET A 362 4.05 -21.79 13.49
CA MET A 362 5.24 -22.64 13.49
C MET A 362 5.76 -22.85 14.92
N ASN A 363 6.23 -24.06 15.22
CA ASN A 363 6.76 -24.41 16.54
C ASN A 363 7.99 -23.57 16.89
N GLU A 364 8.03 -22.97 18.09
CA GLU A 364 9.10 -22.06 18.52
C GLU A 364 10.47 -22.73 18.65
N SER A 365 10.51 -23.99 19.07
CA SER A 365 11.76 -24.76 19.12
C SER A 365 12.33 -24.95 17.72
N LEU A 366 11.47 -25.21 16.74
CA LEU A 366 11.87 -25.39 15.34
C LEU A 366 12.31 -24.07 14.69
N ILE A 367 11.63 -22.96 14.97
CA ILE A 367 12.06 -21.62 14.53
C ILE A 367 13.48 -21.35 15.02
N LYS A 368 13.74 -21.59 16.32
CA LYS A 368 15.06 -21.39 16.92
C LYS A 368 16.12 -22.32 16.33
N SER A 369 15.79 -23.59 16.12
CA SER A 369 16.73 -24.60 15.63
C SER A 369 17.13 -24.38 14.16
N LEU A 370 16.22 -23.81 13.35
CA LEU A 370 16.44 -23.45 11.96
C LEU A 370 16.98 -22.01 11.78
N ASN A 371 17.23 -21.29 12.87
CA ASN A 371 17.63 -19.87 12.87
C ASN A 371 16.73 -19.00 11.99
N LEU A 372 15.41 -19.18 12.11
CA LEU A 372 14.41 -18.51 11.26
C LEU A 372 14.12 -17.08 11.69
#